data_AF-A0A4R3YMG7-F1
#
_entry.id   AF-A0A4R3YMG7-F1
#
_cell.length_a   1.000
_cell.length_b   1.000
_cell.length_c   1.000
_cell.angle_alpha   90.00
_cell.angle_beta   90.00
_cell.angle_gamma   90.00
#
_symmetry.space_group_name_H-M   'P 1'
#
loop_
_entity.id
_entity.type
_entity.pdbx_description
1 polymer ?
#
loop_
_entity_poly.entity_id
_entity_poly.type
_entity_poly.pdbx_seq_one_letter_code
_entity_poly.pdbx_strand_id
1 'polypeptide(L)'
;MSMIGPCKKAFVALLFAFFLIGRQGIAGSLHKEEVSSTTSPMVVSALASSFDYYATALDRWLYEASNPVISSVVRGDVRPYEHVVLRGTIAQFEFTATRNGVIDTRVYNAMSGWDFDSHVAPNLVPPQSGVEAFFRGDPVITRAVLVPDATIQVQPVEGEPKPDSHQADAELKAVQTIERDIRADRERGVELSGGTIRAVVSQPMCTSCEAAVQALADRYDVDIFVIYLHHTNTAEIDVLRQARKEYMKSLWNELRLRRIAAGTSTEDQNPPPTGEVGDDEVFATCPVPANLRQRAMWATTASAAAAGP
;
A
#
# COMPACT_ATOMS: atom_id res chain seq x y z
N MET A 1 20.70 81.60 15.58
CA MET A 1 20.97 80.99 14.27
C MET A 1 22.05 79.93 14.47
N SER A 2 21.66 78.67 14.57
CA SER A 2 22.60 77.55 14.70
C SER A 2 22.12 76.42 13.80
N MET A 3 23.04 75.93 12.99
CA MET A 3 22.79 75.11 11.80
C MET A 3 22.34 73.69 12.17
N ILE A 4 21.33 73.23 11.45
CA ILE A 4 20.85 71.85 11.41
C ILE A 4 21.76 71.07 10.46
N GLY A 5 22.49 70.08 10.98
CA GLY A 5 23.24 69.12 10.16
C GLY A 5 22.39 67.89 9.82
N PRO A 6 22.31 67.44 8.55
CA PRO A 6 21.68 66.19 8.19
C PRO A 6 22.74 65.09 8.06
N CYS A 7 22.70 64.06 8.89
CA CYS A 7 23.54 62.88 8.71
C CYS A 7 22.87 61.62 9.26
N LYS A 8 21.85 61.10 8.57
CA LYS A 8 21.34 59.71 8.71
C LYS A 8 20.60 59.26 7.45
N LYS A 9 21.33 58.89 6.40
CA LYS A 9 20.81 58.07 5.30
C LYS A 9 21.95 57.26 4.68
N ALA A 10 22.25 56.09 5.25
CA ALA A 10 22.96 55.00 4.57
C ALA A 10 23.06 53.80 5.52
N PHE A 11 22.00 53.01 5.72
CA PHE A 11 22.13 51.67 6.31
C PHE A 11 20.88 50.78 6.17
N VAL A 12 20.25 50.66 4.99
CA VAL A 12 19.19 49.64 4.76
C VAL A 12 19.18 49.13 3.31
N ALA A 13 20.33 48.87 2.71
CA ALA A 13 20.39 48.34 1.35
C ALA A 13 21.55 47.36 1.17
N LEU A 14 21.64 46.33 2.01
CA LEU A 14 22.53 45.19 1.75
C LEU A 14 22.14 43.94 2.56
N LEU A 15 20.87 43.54 2.54
CA LEU A 15 20.42 42.31 3.22
C LEU A 15 19.25 41.60 2.51
N PHE A 16 19.16 41.75 1.19
CA PHE A 16 18.16 41.07 0.33
C PHE A 16 18.77 40.60 -1.00
N ALA A 17 20.04 40.17 -0.98
CA ALA A 17 20.75 39.70 -2.17
C ALA A 17 21.48 38.36 -1.98
N PHE A 18 21.04 37.51 -1.02
CA PHE A 18 21.68 36.22 -0.72
C PHE A 18 20.73 35.02 -0.57
N PHE A 19 19.48 35.12 -1.04
CA PHE A 19 18.56 33.96 -1.13
C PHE A 19 18.11 33.67 -2.56
N LEU A 20 19.01 33.86 -3.52
CA LEU A 20 18.94 33.28 -4.86
C LEU A 20 20.25 32.55 -5.16
N ILE A 21 20.79 31.81 -4.17
CA ILE A 21 21.60 30.66 -4.51
C ILE A 21 20.61 29.66 -5.09
N GLY A 22 20.51 29.65 -6.42
CA GLY A 22 19.78 28.63 -7.14
C GLY A 22 20.22 27.29 -6.57
N ARG A 23 19.26 26.56 -5.99
CA ARG A 23 19.43 25.16 -5.60
C ARG A 23 19.73 24.42 -6.90
N GLN A 24 21.00 24.35 -7.29
CA GLN A 24 21.41 23.51 -8.40
C GLN A 24 20.98 22.11 -8.01
N GLY A 25 20.10 21.55 -8.84
CA GLY A 25 19.26 20.40 -8.54
C GLY A 25 20.07 19.24 -8.00
N ILE A 26 19.91 18.99 -6.71
CA ILE A 26 20.24 17.68 -6.15
C ILE A 26 19.06 16.83 -6.61
N ALA A 27 19.31 15.88 -7.51
CA ALA A 27 18.29 14.90 -7.88
C ALA A 27 17.76 14.21 -6.61
N GLY A 28 16.47 13.86 -6.58
CA GLY A 28 15.88 13.17 -5.44
C GLY A 28 16.68 11.90 -5.09
N SER A 29 16.74 11.56 -3.81
CA SER A 29 17.54 10.44 -3.33
C SER A 29 16.71 9.17 -3.15
N LEU A 30 17.30 8.01 -3.44
CA LEU A 30 16.75 6.70 -3.08
C LEU A 30 17.69 5.99 -2.11
N HIS A 31 17.19 5.77 -0.90
CA HIS A 31 17.85 5.01 0.14
C HIS A 31 17.11 3.69 0.33
N LYS A 32 17.84 2.57 0.37
CA LYS A 32 17.27 1.25 0.60
C LYS A 32 17.91 0.63 1.84
N GLU A 33 17.09 0.09 2.72
CA GLU A 33 17.53 -0.59 3.94
C GLU A 33 16.85 -1.94 4.02
N GLU A 34 17.66 -2.99 4.16
CA GLU A 34 17.16 -4.31 4.49
C GLU A 34 16.91 -4.39 6.00
N VAL A 35 15.76 -4.93 6.40
CA VAL A 35 15.50 -5.20 7.82
C VAL A 35 16.45 -6.29 8.31
N SER A 36 17.52 -5.88 9.00
CA SER A 36 18.40 -6.81 9.71
C SER A 36 17.69 -7.40 10.94
N SER A 37 18.14 -8.58 11.38
CA SER A 37 17.53 -9.57 12.30
C SER A 37 16.91 -9.11 13.64
N THR A 38 16.87 -7.82 13.95
CA THR A 38 16.07 -7.25 15.04
C THR A 38 14.72 -6.81 14.53
N THR A 39 13.66 -7.48 14.99
CA THR A 39 12.27 -7.13 14.68
C THR A 39 12.02 -5.65 14.85
N SER A 40 11.64 -5.00 13.75
CA SER A 40 11.06 -3.65 13.77
C SER A 40 9.55 -3.78 13.82
N PRO A 41 8.89 -3.60 14.99
CA PRO A 41 7.44 -3.72 15.10
C PRO A 41 6.71 -2.74 14.16
N MET A 42 7.35 -1.64 13.80
CA MET A 42 6.83 -0.66 12.85
C MET A 42 6.72 -1.23 11.43
N VAL A 43 7.69 -2.02 10.97
CA VAL A 43 7.67 -2.65 9.65
C VAL A 43 6.53 -3.66 9.56
N VAL A 44 6.42 -4.55 10.55
CA VAL A 44 5.33 -5.53 10.61
C VAL A 44 3.98 -4.83 10.69
N SER A 45 3.86 -3.79 11.51
CA SER A 45 2.61 -3.03 11.65
C SER A 45 2.20 -2.35 10.36
N ALA A 46 3.13 -1.74 9.61
CA ALA A 46 2.85 -1.11 8.32
C ALA A 46 2.35 -2.13 7.29
N LEU A 47 3.06 -3.25 7.15
CA LEU A 47 2.69 -4.31 6.20
C LEU A 47 1.37 -5.00 6.59
N ALA A 48 1.15 -5.25 7.89
CA ALA A 48 -0.11 -5.82 8.38
C ALA A 48 -1.28 -4.84 8.17
N SER A 49 -1.07 -3.53 8.36
CA SER A 49 -2.10 -2.52 8.09
C SER A 49 -2.44 -2.43 6.60
N SER A 50 -1.43 -2.48 5.72
CA SER A 50 -1.67 -2.51 4.27
C SER A 50 -2.38 -3.82 3.87
N PHE A 51 -2.00 -4.96 4.46
CA PHE A 51 -2.70 -6.21 4.24
C PHE A 51 -4.17 -6.14 4.67
N ASP A 52 -4.46 -5.66 5.88
CA ASP A 52 -5.82 -5.52 6.41
C ASP A 52 -6.70 -4.62 5.54
N TYR A 53 -6.11 -3.55 4.97
CA TYR A 53 -6.79 -2.66 4.03
C TYR A 53 -7.31 -3.41 2.79
N TYR A 54 -6.48 -4.27 2.17
CA TYR A 54 -6.89 -5.11 1.04
C TYR A 54 -7.80 -6.27 1.46
N ALA A 55 -7.52 -6.92 2.59
CA ALA A 55 -8.29 -8.04 3.11
C ALA A 55 -9.74 -7.64 3.43
N THR A 56 -9.94 -6.46 4.01
CA THR A 56 -11.27 -5.89 4.27
C THR A 56 -12.01 -5.58 2.97
N ALA A 57 -11.33 -5.02 1.97
CA ALA A 57 -11.95 -4.73 0.67
C ALA A 57 -12.35 -6.03 -0.04
N LEU A 58 -11.46 -7.03 -0.05
CA LEU A 58 -11.72 -8.34 -0.66
C LEU A 58 -12.88 -9.07 0.03
N ASP A 59 -12.96 -9.00 1.37
CA ASP A 59 -14.05 -9.61 2.13
C ASP A 59 -15.41 -9.06 1.70
N ARG A 60 -15.54 -7.73 1.67
CA ARG A 60 -16.77 -7.05 1.22
C ARG A 60 -17.08 -7.34 -0.24
N TRP A 61 -16.06 -7.32 -1.10
CA TRP A 61 -16.21 -7.61 -2.53
C TRP A 61 -16.71 -9.03 -2.75
N LEU A 62 -16.09 -10.03 -2.09
CA LEU A 62 -16.51 -11.43 -2.18
C LEU A 62 -17.88 -11.66 -1.54
N TYR A 63 -18.20 -10.94 -0.46
CA TYR A 63 -19.51 -11.00 0.16
C TYR A 63 -20.61 -10.65 -0.86
N GLU A 64 -20.45 -9.54 -1.56
CA GLU A 64 -21.39 -9.08 -2.58
C GLU A 64 -21.35 -9.97 -3.82
N ALA A 65 -20.16 -10.35 -4.29
CA ALA A 65 -19.99 -11.15 -5.49
C ALA A 65 -20.57 -12.57 -5.37
N SER A 66 -20.53 -13.13 -4.16
CA SER A 66 -21.09 -14.45 -3.85
C SER A 66 -22.58 -14.41 -3.53
N ASN A 67 -23.14 -13.26 -3.13
CA ASN A 67 -24.49 -13.22 -2.57
C ASN A 67 -25.59 -13.77 -3.51
N PRO A 68 -25.61 -13.46 -4.82
CA PRO A 68 -26.63 -13.97 -5.74
C PRO A 68 -26.51 -15.48 -6.02
N VAL A 69 -25.36 -16.07 -5.71
CA VAL A 69 -24.92 -17.41 -6.16
C VAL A 69 -24.35 -18.23 -4.99
N ILE A 70 -24.65 -17.84 -3.75
CA ILE A 70 -23.97 -18.35 -2.56
C ILE A 70 -24.14 -19.86 -2.39
N SER A 71 -25.25 -20.41 -2.90
CA SER A 71 -25.55 -21.83 -2.95
C SER A 71 -24.58 -22.65 -3.79
N SER A 72 -24.01 -22.06 -4.84
CA SER A 72 -23.10 -22.73 -5.79
C SER A 72 -21.62 -22.41 -5.56
N VAL A 73 -21.30 -21.54 -4.60
CA VAL A 73 -19.90 -21.17 -4.32
C VAL A 73 -19.14 -22.40 -3.79
N VAL A 74 -18.01 -22.69 -4.44
CA VAL A 74 -17.07 -23.76 -4.06
C VAL A 74 -15.68 -23.18 -3.78
N ARG A 75 -14.81 -23.98 -3.14
CA ARG A 75 -13.43 -23.53 -2.82
C ARG A 75 -12.66 -23.11 -4.07
N GLY A 76 -12.94 -23.75 -5.21
CA GLY A 76 -12.36 -23.39 -6.50
C GLY A 76 -12.60 -21.94 -6.90
N ASP A 77 -13.73 -21.34 -6.50
CA ASP A 77 -14.06 -19.95 -6.82
C ASP A 77 -13.23 -18.94 -6.02
N VAL A 78 -12.69 -19.35 -4.87
CA VAL A 78 -11.88 -18.48 -4.01
C VAL A 78 -10.38 -18.59 -4.33
N ARG A 79 -9.98 -19.65 -5.04
CA ARG A 79 -8.57 -19.96 -5.35
C ARG A 79 -7.81 -18.84 -6.09
N PRO A 80 -8.40 -18.10 -7.06
CA PRO A 80 -7.70 -16.99 -7.71
C PRO A 80 -7.26 -15.92 -6.70
N TYR A 81 -8.14 -15.59 -5.74
CA TYR A 81 -7.85 -14.61 -4.69
C TYR A 81 -6.87 -15.14 -3.65
N GLU A 82 -6.94 -16.44 -3.32
CA GLU A 82 -5.98 -17.10 -2.43
C GLU A 82 -4.54 -16.93 -2.94
N HIS A 83 -4.31 -17.10 -4.25
CA HIS A 83 -2.99 -16.91 -4.83
C HIS A 83 -2.47 -15.47 -4.63
N VAL A 84 -3.32 -14.46 -4.91
CA VAL A 84 -2.97 -13.05 -4.76
C VAL A 84 -2.69 -12.71 -3.30
N VAL A 85 -3.59 -13.12 -2.39
CA VAL A 85 -3.47 -12.83 -0.95
C VAL A 85 -2.24 -13.48 -0.33
N LEU A 86 -1.99 -14.76 -0.64
CA LEU A 86 -0.89 -15.49 -0.01
C LEU A 86 0.47 -15.06 -0.57
N ARG A 87 0.57 -14.77 -1.87
CA ARG A 87 1.86 -14.59 -2.56
C ARG A 87 2.16 -13.16 -2.98
N GLY A 88 1.17 -12.28 -3.06
CA GLY A 88 1.37 -10.91 -3.50
C GLY A 88 2.35 -10.16 -2.58
N THR A 89 3.28 -9.41 -3.19
CA THR A 89 4.06 -8.42 -2.45
C THR A 89 3.11 -7.34 -1.96
N ILE A 90 3.25 -6.99 -0.68
CA ILE A 90 2.53 -5.88 -0.07
C ILE A 90 3.51 -4.76 0.17
N ALA A 91 3.10 -3.54 -0.15
CA ALA A 91 3.85 -2.36 0.16
C ALA A 91 2.96 -1.27 0.78
N GLN A 92 3.58 -0.43 1.59
CA GLN A 92 2.99 0.81 2.10
C GLN A 92 3.97 1.94 1.86
N PHE A 93 3.52 3.02 1.21
CA PHE A 93 4.31 4.22 0.95
C PHE A 93 3.66 5.39 1.67
N GLU A 94 4.38 6.02 2.59
CA GLU A 94 3.96 7.22 3.30
C GLU A 94 4.62 8.43 2.64
N PHE A 95 3.86 9.28 1.96
CA PHE A 95 4.35 10.48 1.31
C PHE A 95 4.03 11.70 2.16
N THR A 96 5.06 12.34 2.71
CA THR A 96 4.97 13.56 3.50
C THR A 96 5.53 14.74 2.71
N ALA A 97 4.72 15.78 2.49
CA ALA A 97 5.13 16.98 1.77
C ALA A 97 4.42 18.22 2.31
N THR A 98 4.94 19.40 1.99
CA THR A 98 4.26 20.67 2.31
C THR A 98 3.34 21.05 1.15
N ARG A 99 2.03 21.12 1.42
CA ARG A 99 0.96 21.51 0.48
C ARG A 99 0.39 22.86 0.91
N ASN A 100 0.58 23.91 0.10
CA ASN A 100 0.12 25.27 0.41
C ASN A 100 0.58 25.75 1.82
N GLY A 101 1.83 25.43 2.18
CA GLY A 101 2.41 25.77 3.49
C GLY A 101 2.02 24.84 4.65
N VAL A 102 1.19 23.82 4.43
CA VAL A 102 0.78 22.85 5.46
C VAL A 102 1.45 21.51 5.21
N ILE A 103 2.08 20.93 6.24
CA ILE A 103 2.63 19.58 6.15
C ILE A 103 1.47 18.58 6.12
N ASP A 104 1.43 17.76 5.08
CA ASP A 104 0.44 16.73 4.83
C ASP A 104 1.14 15.39 4.57
N THR A 105 0.57 14.31 5.11
CA THR A 105 1.05 12.95 4.88
C THR A 105 -0.09 12.13 4.27
N ARG A 106 0.19 11.46 3.15
CA ARG A 106 -0.71 10.48 2.52
C ARG A 106 -0.10 9.09 2.57
N VAL A 107 -0.93 8.08 2.79
CA VAL A 107 -0.53 6.67 2.88
C VAL A 107 -1.06 5.93 1.67
N TYR A 108 -0.18 5.28 0.91
CA TYR A 108 -0.50 4.51 -0.28
C TYR A 108 -0.29 3.04 0.01
N ASN A 109 -1.39 2.27 0.02
CA ASN A 109 -1.34 0.83 0.25
C ASN A 109 -1.36 0.10 -1.11
N ALA A 110 -0.36 -0.72 -1.35
CA ALA A 110 -0.20 -1.46 -2.59
C ALA A 110 -0.13 -2.97 -2.36
N MET A 111 -0.74 -3.73 -3.27
CA MET A 111 -0.62 -5.18 -3.35
C MET A 111 -0.36 -5.58 -4.80
N SER A 112 0.58 -6.50 -4.98
CA SER A 112 0.95 -7.01 -6.30
C SER A 112 -0.12 -7.93 -6.87
N GLY A 113 -0.10 -8.08 -8.19
CA GLY A 113 -1.09 -8.85 -8.93
C GLY A 113 -2.25 -7.98 -9.39
N TRP A 114 -3.23 -8.60 -10.03
CA TRP A 114 -4.37 -7.87 -10.60
C TRP A 114 -5.47 -7.63 -9.56
N ASP A 115 -6.35 -6.70 -9.89
CA ASP A 115 -7.49 -6.35 -9.05
C ASP A 115 -8.50 -7.49 -8.98
N PHE A 116 -9.32 -7.49 -7.93
CA PHE A 116 -10.25 -8.59 -7.63
C PHE A 116 -11.23 -8.86 -8.79
N ASP A 117 -11.65 -7.81 -9.47
CA ASP A 117 -12.55 -7.85 -10.63
C ASP A 117 -11.86 -8.27 -11.94
N SER A 118 -10.54 -8.35 -11.98
CA SER A 118 -9.80 -8.77 -13.18
C SER A 118 -9.82 -10.29 -13.37
N HIS A 119 -10.07 -11.06 -12.31
CA HIS A 119 -10.03 -12.54 -12.33
C HIS A 119 -11.22 -13.15 -11.58
N VAL A 120 -12.43 -12.68 -11.92
CA VAL A 120 -13.66 -13.17 -11.32
C VAL A 120 -13.84 -14.64 -11.64
N ALA A 121 -13.98 -15.47 -10.60
CA ALA A 121 -14.27 -16.88 -10.79
C ALA A 121 -15.60 -17.08 -11.54
N PRO A 122 -15.73 -18.10 -12.41
CA PRO A 122 -16.91 -18.27 -13.26
C PRO A 122 -18.26 -18.32 -12.54
N ASN A 123 -18.28 -18.79 -11.29
CA ASN A 123 -19.50 -18.90 -10.49
C ASN A 123 -19.79 -17.69 -9.61
N LEU A 124 -18.97 -16.63 -9.68
CA LEU A 124 -19.20 -15.38 -8.95
C LEU A 124 -19.80 -14.34 -9.89
N VAL A 125 -20.63 -13.45 -9.34
CA VAL A 125 -21.21 -12.32 -10.08
C VAL A 125 -20.48 -11.06 -9.64
N PRO A 126 -19.67 -10.41 -10.48
CA PRO A 126 -18.95 -9.22 -10.04
C PRO A 126 -19.91 -8.10 -9.61
N PRO A 127 -19.62 -7.40 -8.50
CA PRO A 127 -20.40 -6.24 -8.08
C PRO A 127 -20.44 -5.14 -9.14
N GLN A 128 -21.60 -4.49 -9.29
CA GLN A 128 -21.76 -3.39 -10.27
C GLN A 128 -21.04 -2.11 -9.86
N SER A 129 -20.77 -1.93 -8.56
CA SER A 129 -20.12 -0.76 -7.99
C SER A 129 -18.64 -0.65 -8.37
N GLY A 130 -18.05 -1.69 -8.96
CA GLY A 130 -16.62 -1.78 -9.26
C GLY A 130 -15.78 -2.00 -8.01
N VAL A 131 -14.52 -2.42 -8.20
CA VAL A 131 -13.64 -2.80 -7.08
C VAL A 131 -13.34 -1.62 -6.13
N GLU A 132 -13.29 -0.39 -6.64
CA GLU A 132 -12.98 0.80 -5.82
C GLU A 132 -13.98 1.06 -4.71
N ALA A 133 -15.26 0.71 -4.90
CA ALA A 133 -16.31 0.92 -3.91
C ALA A 133 -16.09 0.13 -2.60
N PHE A 134 -15.23 -0.89 -2.63
CA PHE A 134 -14.95 -1.76 -1.49
C PHE A 134 -13.78 -1.27 -0.65
N PHE A 135 -12.96 -0.37 -1.19
CA PHE A 135 -11.91 0.30 -0.46
C PHE A 135 -12.46 1.47 0.33
N ARG A 136 -11.85 1.77 1.49
CA ARG A 136 -12.28 2.89 2.32
C ARG A 136 -11.95 4.19 1.61
N GLY A 137 -12.97 5.04 1.40
CA GLY A 137 -12.79 6.42 0.97
C GLY A 137 -12.24 7.27 2.11
N ASP A 138 -10.92 7.34 2.23
CA ASP A 138 -10.21 8.15 3.19
C ASP A 138 -9.29 9.12 2.42
N PRO A 139 -9.32 10.44 2.70
CA PRO A 139 -8.52 11.40 1.96
C PRO A 139 -7.00 11.24 2.18
N VAL A 140 -6.62 10.57 3.27
CA VAL A 140 -5.23 10.31 3.66
C VAL A 140 -4.79 8.91 3.24
N ILE A 141 -5.70 7.93 3.27
CA ILE A 141 -5.38 6.54 2.95
C ILE A 141 -5.87 6.18 1.54
N THR A 142 -4.91 6.03 0.63
CA THR A 142 -5.14 5.75 -0.78
C THR A 142 -4.78 4.32 -1.11
N ARG A 143 -5.61 3.68 -1.94
CA ARG A 143 -5.26 2.45 -2.63
C ARG A 143 -4.35 2.77 -3.81
N ALA A 144 -3.20 2.13 -3.86
CA ALA A 144 -2.33 2.19 -5.02
C ALA A 144 -2.85 1.29 -6.15
N VAL A 145 -2.94 1.85 -7.35
CA VAL A 145 -3.43 1.20 -8.56
C VAL A 145 -2.46 1.44 -9.72
N LEU A 146 -2.60 0.67 -10.79
CA LEU A 146 -1.92 1.01 -12.03
C LEU A 146 -2.57 2.23 -12.66
N VAL A 147 -1.75 3.15 -13.14
CA VAL A 147 -2.20 4.41 -13.76
C VAL A 147 -1.83 4.36 -15.23
N PRO A 148 -2.80 4.18 -16.15
CA PRO A 148 -2.54 3.97 -17.58
C PRO A 148 -1.74 5.10 -18.26
N ASP A 149 -1.88 6.33 -17.77
CA ASP A 149 -1.21 7.53 -18.31
C ASP A 149 -0.06 8.03 -17.40
N ALA A 150 0.43 7.19 -16.49
CA ALA A 150 1.62 7.53 -15.71
C ALA A 150 2.81 7.82 -16.62
N THR A 151 3.62 8.82 -16.29
CA THR A 151 4.90 9.02 -16.98
C THR A 151 5.92 8.00 -16.49
N ILE A 152 5.81 7.58 -15.22
CA ILE A 152 6.67 6.57 -14.64
C ILE A 152 6.14 5.19 -15.04
N GLN A 153 6.92 4.54 -15.89
CA GLN A 153 6.63 3.22 -16.44
C GLN A 153 7.77 2.27 -16.08
N VAL A 154 7.47 0.98 -16.07
CA VAL A 154 8.50 -0.07 -15.99
C VAL A 154 9.40 0.06 -17.22
N GLN A 155 10.69 0.29 -16.96
CA GLN A 155 11.71 0.23 -18.00
C GLN A 155 12.23 -1.21 -18.05
N PRO A 156 12.27 -1.87 -19.21
CA PRO A 156 12.92 -3.16 -19.35
C PRO A 156 14.39 -3.05 -18.94
N VAL A 157 14.82 -3.88 -18.00
CA VAL A 157 16.23 -3.98 -17.60
C VAL A 157 16.85 -5.17 -18.31
N GLU A 158 18.02 -4.96 -18.92
CA GLU A 158 18.75 -6.03 -19.59
C GLU A 158 19.05 -7.19 -18.62
N GLY A 159 18.71 -8.42 -19.02
CA GLY A 159 18.89 -9.62 -18.21
C GLY A 159 17.71 -9.96 -17.29
N GLU A 160 16.67 -9.12 -17.20
CA GLU A 160 15.49 -9.42 -16.40
C GLU A 160 14.51 -10.35 -17.16
N PRO A 161 14.16 -11.52 -16.61
CA PRO A 161 13.24 -12.42 -17.26
C PRO A 161 11.81 -11.88 -17.17
N LYS A 162 11.27 -11.41 -18.30
CA LYS A 162 9.87 -10.97 -18.50
C LYS A 162 9.54 -9.60 -17.86
N PRO A 163 9.96 -8.48 -18.48
CA PRO A 163 9.60 -7.14 -18.02
C PRO A 163 8.09 -6.92 -17.86
N ASP A 164 7.26 -7.57 -18.69
CA ASP A 164 5.80 -7.43 -18.62
C ASP A 164 5.16 -8.03 -17.37
N SER A 165 5.81 -8.99 -16.68
CA SER A 165 5.25 -9.54 -15.43
C SER A 165 5.30 -8.56 -14.26
N HIS A 166 6.12 -7.51 -14.36
CA HIS A 166 6.29 -6.50 -13.32
C HIS A 166 5.29 -5.35 -13.42
N GLN A 167 4.45 -5.36 -14.46
CA GLN A 167 3.44 -4.32 -14.65
C GLN A 167 2.40 -4.28 -13.53
N ALA A 168 2.26 -5.33 -12.72
CA ALA A 168 1.32 -5.38 -11.61
C ALA A 168 2.00 -5.38 -10.24
N ASP A 169 3.28 -5.03 -10.16
CA ASP A 169 4.04 -5.01 -8.91
C ASP A 169 3.56 -3.87 -8.00
N ALA A 170 3.60 -4.11 -6.68
CA ALA A 170 3.05 -3.21 -5.68
C ALA A 170 3.78 -1.85 -5.69
N GLU A 171 5.09 -1.87 -5.87
CA GLU A 171 5.96 -0.70 -5.87
C GLU A 171 5.66 0.19 -7.07
N LEU A 172 5.44 -0.41 -8.25
CA LEU A 172 5.06 0.34 -9.45
C LEU A 172 3.69 1.00 -9.26
N LYS A 173 2.69 0.26 -8.79
CA LYS A 173 1.35 0.82 -8.49
C LYS A 173 1.45 2.00 -7.52
N ALA A 174 2.25 1.86 -6.45
CA ALA A 174 2.44 2.92 -5.47
C ALA A 174 3.05 4.17 -6.11
N VAL A 175 4.15 4.01 -6.84
CA VAL A 175 4.85 5.11 -7.51
C VAL A 175 3.96 5.81 -8.53
N GLN A 176 3.24 5.06 -9.36
CA GLN A 176 2.32 5.62 -10.36
C GLN A 176 1.15 6.38 -9.72
N THR A 177 0.61 5.84 -8.62
CA THR A 177 -0.47 6.50 -7.88
C THR A 177 0.02 7.80 -7.23
N ILE A 178 1.22 7.79 -6.63
CA ILE A 178 1.85 9.00 -6.07
C ILE A 178 2.10 10.03 -7.17
N GLU A 179 2.62 9.61 -8.33
CA GLU A 179 2.83 10.48 -9.49
C GLU A 179 1.52 11.18 -9.91
N ARG A 180 0.46 10.39 -10.11
CA ARG A 180 -0.87 10.89 -10.47
C ARG A 180 -1.35 11.94 -9.49
N ASP A 181 -1.23 11.67 -8.19
CA ASP A 181 -1.68 12.59 -7.16
C ASP A 181 -0.86 13.89 -7.13
N ILE A 182 0.47 13.80 -7.26
CA ILE A 182 1.34 14.98 -7.35
C ILE A 182 0.97 15.83 -8.58
N ARG A 183 0.73 15.19 -9.74
CA ARG A 183 0.28 15.87 -10.96
C ARG A 183 -1.07 16.55 -10.74
N ALA A 184 -2.05 15.83 -10.18
CA ALA A 184 -3.38 16.36 -9.92
C ALA A 184 -3.38 17.51 -8.90
N ASP A 185 -2.47 17.50 -7.92
CA ASP A 185 -2.29 18.62 -6.99
C ASP A 185 -1.70 19.84 -7.72
N ARG A 186 -0.68 19.66 -8.57
CA ARG A 186 -0.13 20.76 -9.40
C ARG A 186 -1.15 21.35 -10.36
N GLU A 187 -1.96 20.51 -11.01
CA GLU A 187 -3.03 20.95 -11.92
C GLU A 187 -4.10 21.77 -11.18
N ARG A 188 -4.33 21.48 -9.90
CA ARG A 188 -5.22 22.26 -9.01
C ARG A 188 -4.55 23.51 -8.42
N GLY A 189 -3.31 23.81 -8.80
CA GLY A 189 -2.56 24.95 -8.29
C GLY A 189 -2.07 24.77 -6.85
N VAL A 190 -2.00 23.54 -6.34
CA VAL A 190 -1.42 23.26 -5.02
C VAL A 190 0.09 23.41 -5.12
N GLU A 191 0.65 24.31 -4.30
CA GLU A 191 2.10 24.46 -4.18
C GLU A 191 2.66 23.30 -3.36
N LEU A 192 3.52 22.51 -3.99
CA LEU A 192 4.24 21.41 -3.35
C LEU A 192 5.69 21.81 -3.15
N SER A 193 6.17 21.74 -1.91
CA SER A 193 7.59 21.98 -1.59
C SER A 193 8.16 20.87 -0.72
N GLY A 194 9.35 20.41 -1.13
CA GLY A 194 10.00 19.21 -0.59
C GLY A 194 9.16 17.95 -0.80
N GLY A 195 9.57 16.88 -0.15
CA GLY A 195 8.82 15.64 -0.12
C GLY A 195 9.71 14.52 0.38
N THR A 196 9.16 13.72 1.29
CA THR A 196 9.81 12.50 1.76
C THR A 196 8.83 11.36 1.60
N ILE A 197 9.32 10.23 1.08
CA ILE A 197 8.56 9.00 0.95
C ILE A 197 9.24 7.97 1.84
N ARG A 198 8.49 7.43 2.80
CA ARG A 198 8.91 6.26 3.58
C ARG A 198 8.12 5.05 3.09
N ALA A 199 8.81 4.10 2.47
CA ALA A 199 8.21 2.89 1.95
C ALA A 199 8.60 1.69 2.82
N VAL A 200 7.63 0.79 3.02
CA VAL A 200 7.86 -0.54 3.61
C VAL A 200 7.34 -1.58 2.64
N VAL A 201 8.19 -2.53 2.25
CA VAL A 201 7.88 -3.55 1.24
C VAL A 201 8.13 -4.96 1.80
N SER A 202 7.22 -5.89 1.53
CA SER A 202 7.32 -7.26 2.08
C SER A 202 8.41 -8.12 1.42
N GLN A 203 9.08 -7.62 0.38
CA GLN A 203 10.10 -8.31 -0.41
C GLN A 203 11.11 -7.28 -0.94
N PRO A 204 12.33 -7.68 -1.33
CA PRO A 204 13.23 -6.84 -2.12
C PRO A 204 12.58 -6.43 -3.45
N MET A 205 12.81 -5.18 -3.85
CA MET A 205 12.33 -4.67 -5.14
C MET A 205 13.11 -5.32 -6.28
N CYS A 206 12.44 -5.61 -7.40
CA CYS A 206 13.14 -5.96 -8.64
C CYS A 206 13.83 -4.72 -9.25
N THR A 207 14.80 -4.94 -10.14
CA THR A 207 15.59 -3.84 -10.71
C THR A 207 14.75 -2.83 -11.49
N SER A 208 13.68 -3.30 -12.15
CA SER A 208 12.79 -2.40 -12.88
C SER A 208 11.90 -1.55 -11.96
N CYS A 209 11.40 -2.10 -10.84
CA CYS A 209 10.74 -1.32 -9.80
C CYS A 209 11.68 -0.31 -9.14
N GLU A 210 12.93 -0.67 -8.87
CA GLU A 210 13.93 0.27 -8.33
C GLU A 210 14.15 1.46 -9.25
N ALA A 211 14.28 1.21 -10.56
CA ALA A 211 14.40 2.28 -11.56
C ALA A 211 13.16 3.18 -11.61
N ALA A 212 11.96 2.60 -11.47
CA ALA A 212 10.71 3.39 -11.41
C ALA A 212 10.64 4.26 -10.15
N VAL A 213 11.02 3.74 -8.99
CA VAL A 213 11.10 4.50 -7.73
C VAL A 213 12.12 5.63 -7.84
N GLN A 214 13.31 5.36 -8.40
CA GLN A 214 14.32 6.40 -8.63
C GLN A 214 13.80 7.48 -9.60
N ALA A 215 13.09 7.09 -10.67
CA ALA A 215 12.50 8.04 -11.60
C ALA A 215 11.47 8.98 -10.93
N LEU A 216 10.72 8.48 -9.93
CA LEU A 216 9.86 9.32 -9.09
C LEU A 216 10.68 10.33 -8.28
N ALA A 217 11.73 9.87 -7.60
CA ALA A 217 12.62 10.70 -6.80
C ALA A 217 13.21 11.84 -7.64
N ASP A 218 13.81 11.50 -8.78
CA ASP A 218 14.45 12.46 -9.69
C ASP A 218 13.46 13.47 -10.26
N ARG A 219 12.29 12.99 -10.70
CA ARG A 219 11.30 13.83 -11.40
C ARG A 219 10.61 14.83 -10.49
N TYR A 220 10.42 14.47 -9.22
CA TYR A 220 9.66 15.29 -8.27
C TYR A 220 10.50 15.88 -7.14
N ASP A 221 11.81 15.67 -7.15
CA ASP A 221 12.75 16.15 -6.12
C ASP A 221 12.29 15.70 -4.72
N VAL A 222 12.04 14.40 -4.57
CA VAL A 222 11.61 13.78 -3.31
C VAL A 222 12.64 12.78 -2.83
N ASP A 223 12.86 12.74 -1.51
CA ASP A 223 13.73 11.77 -0.87
C ASP A 223 12.94 10.51 -0.51
N ILE A 224 13.41 9.35 -0.96
CA ILE A 224 12.71 8.08 -0.79
C ILE A 224 13.56 7.14 0.07
N PHE A 225 12.96 6.63 1.14
CA PHE A 225 13.54 5.65 2.06
C PHE A 225 12.72 4.36 1.99
N VAL A 226 13.28 3.30 1.40
CA VAL A 226 12.63 2.01 1.26
C VAL A 226 13.21 1.02 2.27
N ILE A 227 12.35 0.52 3.15
CA ILE A 227 12.65 -0.57 4.06
C ILE A 227 12.02 -1.84 3.51
N TYR A 228 12.78 -2.92 3.35
CA TYR A 228 12.26 -4.16 2.81
C TYR A 228 12.63 -5.40 3.65
N LEU A 229 11.77 -6.42 3.58
CA LEU A 229 12.03 -7.72 4.19
C LEU A 229 12.78 -8.60 3.19
N HIS A 230 13.92 -9.17 3.58
CA HIS A 230 14.67 -10.11 2.75
C HIS A 230 13.94 -11.45 2.66
N HIS A 231 14.04 -12.16 1.53
CA HIS A 231 13.31 -13.41 1.29
C HIS A 231 13.65 -14.57 2.26
N THR A 232 14.72 -14.46 3.05
CA THR A 232 15.11 -15.47 4.03
C THR A 232 14.27 -15.33 5.29
N ASN A 233 13.52 -16.37 5.66
CA ASN A 233 12.64 -16.52 6.82
C ASN A 233 13.00 -15.64 8.04
N THR A 234 12.60 -14.37 7.99
CA THR A 234 12.60 -13.52 9.17
C THR A 234 11.29 -13.75 9.91
N ALA A 235 11.29 -13.58 11.23
CA ALA A 235 10.08 -13.73 12.04
C ALA A 235 8.94 -12.83 11.55
N GLU A 236 9.27 -11.68 10.94
CA GLU A 236 8.33 -10.72 10.37
C GLU A 236 7.59 -11.30 9.15
N ILE A 237 8.30 -11.98 8.26
CA ILE A 237 7.70 -12.65 7.10
C ILE A 237 6.78 -13.77 7.57
N ASP A 238 7.17 -14.53 8.59
CA ASP A 238 6.34 -15.62 9.12
C ASP A 238 5.06 -15.10 9.77
N VAL A 239 5.13 -14.00 10.52
CA VAL A 239 3.94 -13.35 11.07
C VAL A 239 2.99 -12.91 9.95
N LEU A 240 3.50 -12.25 8.90
CA LEU A 240 2.68 -11.81 7.79
C LEU A 240 2.09 -12.99 7.00
N ARG A 241 2.89 -14.02 6.75
CA ARG A 241 2.48 -15.26 6.06
C ARG A 241 1.39 -15.99 6.85
N GLN A 242 1.55 -16.11 8.17
CA GLN A 242 0.56 -16.73 9.04
C GLN A 242 -0.75 -15.93 9.06
N ALA A 243 -0.67 -14.60 9.19
CA ALA A 243 -1.85 -13.73 9.13
C ALA A 243 -2.64 -13.89 7.81
N ARG A 244 -1.94 -13.98 6.67
CA ARG A 244 -2.57 -14.23 5.36
C ARG A 244 -3.24 -15.60 5.28
N LYS A 245 -2.57 -16.67 5.77
CA LYS A 245 -3.12 -18.03 5.83
C LYS A 245 -4.39 -18.09 6.69
N GLU A 246 -4.35 -17.45 7.86
CA GLU A 246 -5.50 -17.40 8.78
C GLU A 246 -6.67 -16.61 8.21
N TYR A 247 -6.40 -15.48 7.56
CA TYR A 247 -7.41 -14.70 6.85
C TYR A 247 -8.11 -15.57 5.78
N MET A 248 -7.35 -16.22 4.90
CA MET A 248 -7.93 -17.07 3.84
C MET A 248 -8.75 -18.23 4.41
N LYS A 249 -8.28 -18.85 5.50
CA LYS A 249 -9.03 -19.88 6.22
C LYS A 249 -10.35 -19.34 6.77
N SER A 250 -10.32 -18.15 7.36
CA SER A 250 -11.51 -17.48 7.92
C SER A 250 -12.53 -17.14 6.82
N LEU A 251 -12.07 -16.50 5.75
CA LEU A 251 -12.86 -16.12 4.58
C LEU A 251 -13.57 -17.33 3.95
N TRP A 252 -12.84 -18.43 3.74
CA TRP A 252 -13.45 -19.66 3.22
C TRP A 252 -14.48 -20.26 4.17
N ASN A 253 -14.18 -20.29 5.47
CA ASN A 253 -15.11 -20.80 6.47
C ASN A 253 -16.41 -19.98 6.50
N GLU A 254 -16.31 -18.66 6.37
CA GLU A 254 -17.48 -17.77 6.30
C GLU A 254 -18.35 -18.05 5.07
N LEU A 255 -17.75 -18.12 3.88
CA LEU A 255 -18.48 -18.44 2.64
C LEU A 255 -19.16 -19.82 2.73
N ARG A 256 -18.45 -20.82 3.29
CA ARG A 256 -19.01 -22.16 3.54
C ARG A 256 -20.22 -22.11 4.47
N LEU A 257 -20.15 -21.36 5.56
CA LEU A 257 -21.26 -21.23 6.51
C LEU A 257 -22.46 -20.53 5.87
N ARG A 258 -22.23 -19.48 5.06
CA ARG A 258 -23.29 -18.80 4.31
C ARG A 258 -23.97 -19.73 3.30
N ARG A 259 -23.20 -20.58 2.60
CA ARG A 259 -23.74 -21.61 1.70
C ARG A 259 -24.64 -22.62 2.43
N ILE A 260 -24.20 -23.11 3.59
CA ILE A 260 -24.99 -24.01 4.44
C ILE A 260 -26.30 -23.34 4.86
N ALA A 261 -26.23 -22.08 5.30
CA ALA A 261 -27.41 -21.30 5.69
C ALA A 261 -28.39 -21.06 4.53
N ALA A 262 -27.91 -21.00 3.29
CA ALA A 262 -28.74 -20.90 2.08
C ALA A 262 -29.47 -22.21 1.71
N GLY A 263 -29.40 -23.25 2.54
CA GLY A 263 -30.22 -24.46 2.39
C GLY A 263 -29.71 -25.44 1.33
N THR A 264 -28.42 -25.39 0.98
CA THR A 264 -27.84 -26.17 -0.13
C THR A 264 -26.94 -27.33 0.29
N SER A 265 -26.99 -27.74 1.55
CA SER A 265 -26.17 -28.88 2.02
C SER A 265 -26.87 -30.22 1.79
N THR A 266 -26.56 -30.88 0.66
CA THR A 266 -26.02 -32.24 0.81
C THR A 266 -24.55 -32.09 1.15
N GLU A 267 -24.19 -32.57 2.32
CA GLU A 267 -22.86 -32.53 2.92
C GLU A 267 -21.77 -32.79 1.86
N ASP A 268 -20.98 -31.76 1.57
CA ASP A 268 -19.78 -31.83 0.74
C ASP A 268 -18.82 -32.81 1.43
N GLN A 269 -18.83 -34.09 1.02
CA GLN A 269 -18.00 -35.17 1.61
C GLN A 269 -16.50 -34.99 1.38
N ASN A 270 -16.07 -33.87 0.79
CA ASN A 270 -14.68 -33.49 0.77
C ASN A 270 -14.43 -32.57 1.98
N PRO A 271 -13.97 -33.11 3.13
CA PRO A 271 -13.39 -32.27 4.16
C PRO A 271 -12.33 -31.36 3.52
N PRO A 272 -12.06 -30.18 4.11
CA PRO A 272 -10.91 -29.39 3.67
C PRO A 272 -9.72 -30.36 3.59
N PRO A 273 -8.98 -30.46 2.47
CA PRO A 273 -7.79 -31.28 2.42
C PRO A 273 -6.94 -30.88 3.63
N THR A 274 -6.82 -31.82 4.57
CA THR A 274 -5.81 -31.78 5.62
C THR A 274 -4.43 -32.01 5.04
N GLY A 275 -4.34 -32.27 3.73
CA GLY A 275 -3.12 -32.13 2.96
C GLY A 275 -2.62 -30.70 3.11
N GLU A 276 -1.65 -30.56 4.01
CA GLU A 276 -0.55 -29.63 3.92
C GLU A 276 -0.37 -29.26 2.45
N VAL A 277 -0.59 -28.00 2.12
CA VAL A 277 0.08 -27.41 0.96
C VAL A 277 1.55 -27.71 1.25
N GLY A 278 2.14 -28.64 0.50
CA GLY A 278 3.47 -29.18 0.80
C GLY A 278 4.49 -28.06 0.90
N ASP A 279 4.72 -27.64 2.14
CA ASP A 279 5.90 -26.98 2.63
C ASP A 279 6.29 -27.87 3.83
N ASP A 280 7.23 -28.80 3.63
CA ASP A 280 7.86 -29.53 4.72
C ASP A 280 8.38 -28.50 5.73
N GLU A 281 7.71 -28.35 6.88
CA GLU A 281 8.33 -28.13 8.19
C GLU A 281 7.26 -27.98 9.29
N VAL A 282 7.40 -28.85 10.29
CA VAL A 282 6.61 -28.90 11.51
C VAL A 282 6.91 -27.65 12.36
N PHE A 283 5.94 -26.76 12.55
CA PHE A 283 6.07 -25.64 13.50
C PHE A 283 4.91 -25.54 14.48
N ALA A 284 5.30 -25.31 15.74
CA ALA A 284 4.44 -25.15 16.89
C ALA A 284 3.53 -23.91 16.76
N THR A 285 2.31 -24.04 17.28
CA THR A 285 1.29 -22.99 17.33
C THR A 285 1.76 -21.81 18.19
N CYS A 286 2.11 -20.69 17.57
CA CYS A 286 2.20 -19.40 18.24
C CYS A 286 0.79 -18.76 18.31
N PRO A 287 0.33 -18.28 19.47
CA PRO A 287 -0.94 -17.56 19.55
C PRO A 287 -0.82 -16.19 18.87
N VAL A 288 -1.65 -15.96 17.85
CA VAL A 288 -1.85 -14.64 17.27
C VAL A 288 -2.47 -13.73 18.34
N PRO A 289 -1.89 -12.55 18.62
CA PRO A 289 -2.44 -11.66 19.63
C PRO A 289 -3.82 -11.14 19.18
N ALA A 290 -4.79 -11.19 20.10
CA ALA A 290 -6.18 -10.77 19.90
C ALA A 290 -6.36 -9.28 19.49
N ASN A 291 -5.28 -8.51 19.44
CA ASN A 291 -5.24 -7.09 19.11
C ASN A 291 -5.40 -6.78 17.61
N LEU A 292 -5.22 -7.75 16.71
CA LEU A 292 -5.49 -7.56 15.27
C LEU A 292 -6.99 -7.47 14.94
N ARG A 293 -7.87 -8.15 15.69
CA ARG A 293 -9.33 -7.99 15.55
C ARG A 293 -9.88 -6.75 16.26
N GLN A 294 -9.22 -6.26 17.31
CA GLN A 294 -9.73 -5.15 18.13
C GLN A 294 -9.24 -3.75 17.71
N ARG A 295 -8.13 -3.63 16.98
CA ARG A 295 -7.61 -2.29 16.58
C ARG A 295 -8.43 -1.58 15.49
N ALA A 296 -9.25 -2.30 14.72
CA ALA A 296 -10.22 -1.69 13.82
C ALA A 296 -11.32 -0.87 14.55
N MET A 297 -11.49 -1.05 15.88
CA MET A 297 -12.43 -0.26 16.68
C MET A 297 -11.83 1.03 17.28
N TRP A 298 -10.50 1.18 17.34
CA TRP A 298 -9.86 2.29 18.08
C TRP A 298 -9.41 3.46 17.20
N ALA A 299 -9.35 3.29 15.87
CA ALA A 299 -9.12 4.41 14.95
C ALA A 299 -10.36 5.33 14.83
N THR A 300 -11.55 4.85 15.20
CA THR A 300 -12.80 5.63 15.12
C THR A 300 -12.97 6.60 16.30
N THR A 301 -12.29 6.39 17.43
CA THR A 301 -12.39 7.26 18.61
C THR A 301 -11.34 8.39 18.64
N ALA A 302 -10.24 8.28 17.89
CA ALA A 302 -9.21 9.33 17.88
C ALA A 302 -9.59 10.54 17.00
N SER A 303 -10.41 10.37 15.96
CA SER A 303 -10.87 11.50 15.12
C SER A 303 -12.02 12.31 15.75
N ALA A 304 -12.72 11.76 16.76
CA ALA A 304 -13.79 12.48 17.46
C ALA A 304 -13.27 13.40 18.59
N ALA A 305 -11.99 13.26 18.99
CA ALA A 305 -11.38 14.08 20.04
C ALA A 305 -10.63 15.32 19.52
N ALA A 306 -10.45 15.45 18.19
CA ALA A 306 -9.83 16.62 17.55
C ALA A 306 -10.85 17.65 17.04
N ALA A 307 -12.15 17.36 17.15
CA ALA A 307 -13.24 18.30 16.90
C ALA A 307 -13.88 18.68 18.25
N GLY A 308 -13.16 19.45 19.06
CA GLY A 308 -13.75 20.24 20.15
C GLY A 308 -14.38 21.52 19.60
N PRO A 309 -15.31 22.14 20.34
CA PRO A 309 -16.32 23.09 19.86
C PRO A 309 -15.79 24.33 19.15
#